data_AF-X0TC54-F1
#
_entry.id   AF-X0TC54-F1
#
_cell.length_a   1.000
_cell.length_b   1.000
_cell.length_c   1.000
_cell.angle_alpha   90.00
_cell.angle_beta   90.00
_cell.angle_gamma   90.00
#
_symmetry.space_group_name_H-M   'P 1'
#
loop_
_entity.id
_entity.type
_entity.pdbx_description
1 polymer ?
#
loop_
_entity_poly.entity_id
_entity_poly.type
_entity_poly.pdbx_seq_one_letter_code
_entity_poly.pdbx_strand_id
1 'polypeptide(L)'
;MTIILIPRERIEGLDTGTHNGYVVIKPDHRFYQMDYSHEELYEIEVHGGLTFADYAGSLLNDKMLKKHNVDKDDWVLGFDTAHYSDNSGLHDKAYVRDQAQKLHDQLV
;
A
#
# COMPACT_ATOMS: atom_id res chain seq x y z
N MET A 1 -3.64 -13.00 0.45
CA MET A 1 -3.71 -11.53 0.32
C MET A 1 -3.10 -11.14 -1.03
N THR A 2 -3.44 -9.96 -1.57
CA THR A 2 -2.98 -9.52 -2.92
C THR A 2 -2.14 -8.25 -2.79
N ILE A 3 -0.96 -8.21 -3.42
CA ILE A 3 -0.14 -6.98 -3.50
C ILE A 3 -0.56 -6.13 -4.68
N ILE A 4 -0.69 -4.82 -4.48
CA ILE A 4 -1.00 -3.83 -5.50
C ILE A 4 0.03 -2.72 -5.45
N LEU A 5 0.60 -2.38 -6.61
CA LEU A 5 1.50 -1.24 -6.78
C LEU A 5 0.81 -0.21 -7.68
N ILE A 6 0.62 1.00 -7.17
CA ILE A 6 -0.03 2.08 -7.92
C ILE A 6 1.02 3.11 -8.29
N PRO A 7 1.19 3.45 -9.58
CA PRO A 7 2.06 4.55 -9.99
C PRO A 7 1.67 5.83 -9.27
N ARG A 8 2.64 6.53 -8.72
CA ARG A 8 2.38 7.80 -8.04
C ARG A 8 2.35 8.92 -9.08
N GLU A 9 1.38 9.82 -8.98
CA GLU A 9 1.32 11.02 -9.81
C GLU A 9 2.48 11.97 -9.49
N ARG A 10 3.16 12.48 -10.51
CA ARG A 10 4.29 13.40 -10.34
C ARG A 10 3.83 14.69 -9.65
N ILE A 11 4.46 15.00 -8.53
CA ILE A 11 4.33 16.28 -7.84
C ILE A 11 5.44 17.20 -8.35
N GLU A 12 5.07 18.34 -8.93
CA GLU A 12 6.04 19.29 -9.47
C GLU A 12 6.94 19.85 -8.34
N GLY A 13 8.25 19.93 -8.59
CA GLY A 13 9.21 20.43 -7.61
C GLY A 13 9.60 19.47 -6.49
N LEU A 14 9.04 18.25 -6.46
CA LEU A 14 9.41 17.21 -5.48
C LEU A 14 9.90 15.95 -6.20
N ASP A 15 11.06 15.45 -5.78
CA ASP A 15 11.46 14.08 -6.06
C ASP A 15 10.83 13.16 -5.00
N THR A 16 10.35 12.01 -5.44
CA THR A 16 9.58 11.05 -4.65
C THR A 16 9.82 9.68 -5.27
N GLY A 17 9.36 8.61 -4.61
CA GLY A 17 9.30 7.32 -5.27
C GLY A 17 8.30 7.27 -6.43
N THR A 18 8.40 6.17 -7.17
CA THR A 18 7.67 5.98 -8.43
C THR A 18 6.28 5.37 -8.24
N HIS A 19 6.05 4.65 -7.14
CA HIS A 19 4.82 3.92 -6.85
C HIS A 19 4.54 3.93 -5.34
N ASN A 20 3.28 3.70 -4.99
CA ASN A 20 2.86 3.37 -3.63
C ASN A 20 2.55 1.87 -3.53
N GLY A 21 2.72 1.28 -2.35
CA GLY A 21 2.58 -0.15 -2.10
C GLY A 21 1.40 -0.46 -1.19
N TYR A 22 0.61 -1.46 -1.57
CA TYR A 22 -0.62 -1.83 -0.86
C TYR A 22 -0.79 -3.36 -0.79
N VAL A 23 -1.41 -3.84 0.29
CA VAL A 23 -1.82 -5.23 0.51
C VAL A 23 -3.31 -5.29 0.77
N VAL A 24 -4.00 -6.14 0.00
CA VAL A 24 -5.43 -6.39 0.13
C VAL A 24 -5.69 -7.45 1.18
N ILE A 25 -6.57 -7.10 2.12
CA ILE A 25 -7.00 -7.86 3.28
C ILE A 25 -8.46 -8.27 3.10
N LYS A 26 -8.73 -9.57 3.19
CA LYS A 26 -10.07 -10.14 3.02
C LYS A 26 -10.91 -10.02 4.30
N PRO A 27 -12.26 -10.06 4.20
CA PRO A 27 -13.16 -9.92 5.36
C PRO A 27 -12.96 -10.93 6.50
N ASP A 28 -12.35 -12.08 6.22
CA ASP A 28 -12.05 -13.14 7.19
C ASP A 28 -10.69 -12.96 7.89
N HIS A 29 -9.94 -11.92 7.56
CA HIS A 29 -8.62 -11.66 8.10
C HIS A 29 -8.67 -10.84 9.41
N ARG A 30 -7.75 -11.11 10.34
CA ARG A 30 -7.73 -10.45 11.67
C ARG A 30 -7.57 -8.92 11.63
N PHE A 31 -6.93 -8.42 10.57
CA PHE A 31 -6.65 -7.00 10.36
C PHE A 31 -7.67 -6.29 9.43
N TYR A 32 -8.74 -6.98 9.05
CA TYR A 32 -9.79 -6.38 8.22
C TYR A 32 -10.44 -5.20 8.95
N GLN A 33 -10.62 -4.07 8.25
CA GLN A 33 -11.16 -2.80 8.80
C GLN A 33 -10.34 -2.17 9.94
N MET A 34 -9.10 -2.62 10.19
CA MET A 34 -8.19 -1.90 11.08
C MET A 34 -7.61 -0.69 10.37
N ASP A 35 -7.72 0.48 10.99
CA ASP A 35 -7.03 1.69 10.55
C ASP A 35 -5.51 1.52 10.66
N TYR A 36 -4.74 2.19 9.81
CA TYR A 36 -3.29 2.07 9.79
C TYR A 36 -2.63 2.57 11.09
N SER A 37 -3.34 3.36 11.90
CA SER A 37 -2.88 3.79 13.23
C SER A 37 -3.32 2.87 14.37
N HIS A 38 -3.87 1.69 14.09
CA HIS A 38 -4.27 0.74 15.13
C HIS A 38 -3.06 0.15 15.85
N GLU A 39 -3.13 -0.02 17.17
CA GLU A 39 -1.99 -0.43 18.00
C GLU A 39 -1.38 -1.79 17.61
N GLU A 40 -2.22 -2.73 17.14
CA GLU A 40 -1.77 -4.03 16.64
C GLU A 40 -0.91 -3.93 15.36
N LEU A 41 -0.88 -2.78 14.69
CA LEU A 41 -0.08 -2.55 13.48
C LEU A 41 1.21 -1.76 13.78
N TYR A 42 1.47 -1.36 15.02
CA TYR A 42 2.66 -0.56 15.36
C TYR A 42 3.98 -1.29 15.14
N GLU A 43 3.97 -2.61 15.13
CA GLU A 43 5.16 -3.42 14.84
C GLU A 43 5.41 -3.62 13.33
N ILE A 44 4.48 -3.19 12.46
CA ILE A 44 4.66 -3.28 11.01
C ILE A 44 5.73 -2.30 10.56
N GLU A 45 6.83 -2.85 10.04
CA GLU A 45 7.96 -2.06 9.57
C GLU A 45 8.03 -2.09 8.03
N VAL A 46 7.66 -0.97 7.40
CA VAL A 46 7.76 -0.72 5.95
C VAL A 46 8.29 0.68 5.70
N HIS A 47 8.57 1.04 4.45
CA HIS A 47 9.01 2.37 4.06
C HIS A 47 8.12 3.47 4.63
N GLY A 48 8.69 4.29 5.54
CA GLY A 48 7.98 5.41 6.17
C GLY A 48 6.82 5.02 7.11
N GLY A 49 6.55 3.72 7.29
CA GLY A 49 5.37 3.22 8.01
C GLY A 49 4.12 3.14 7.14
N LEU A 50 3.02 2.65 7.72
CA LEU A 50 1.72 2.62 7.05
C LEU A 50 1.13 4.03 6.99
N THR A 51 0.59 4.39 5.82
CA THR A 51 -0.03 5.71 5.58
C THR A 51 -1.42 5.62 4.97
N PHE A 52 -1.93 4.41 4.73
CA PHE A 52 -3.25 4.19 4.13
C PHE A 52 -3.96 2.97 4.71
N ALA A 53 -5.25 3.13 5.05
CA ALA A 53 -6.17 2.08 5.41
C ALA A 53 -7.60 2.46 4.96
N ASP A 54 -8.15 1.76 3.98
CA ASP A 54 -9.54 1.95 3.54
C ASP A 54 -10.00 0.75 2.69
N TYR A 55 -11.26 0.73 2.30
CA TYR A 55 -11.81 -0.21 1.32
C TYR A 55 -11.13 -0.07 -0.03
N ALA A 56 -10.93 -1.19 -0.73
CA ALA A 56 -10.31 -1.23 -2.05
C ALA A 56 -11.04 -0.35 -3.07
N GLY A 57 -12.38 -0.20 -2.95
CA GLY A 57 -13.18 0.68 -3.80
C GLY A 57 -12.89 2.18 -3.65
N SER A 58 -12.26 2.62 -2.56
CA SER A 58 -11.81 4.01 -2.39
C SER A 58 -10.54 4.29 -3.20
N LEU A 59 -9.72 3.26 -3.42
CA LEU A 59 -8.39 3.35 -4.03
C LEU A 59 -8.40 2.94 -5.51
N LEU A 60 -9.22 1.96 -5.87
CA LEU A 60 -9.19 1.28 -7.16
C LEU A 60 -10.49 1.50 -7.90
N ASN A 61 -10.38 1.90 -9.17
CA ASN A 61 -11.52 1.87 -10.09
C ASN A 61 -11.89 0.43 -10.50
N ASP A 62 -13.07 0.24 -11.08
CA ASP A 62 -13.59 -1.06 -11.52
C ASP A 62 -12.64 -1.86 -12.40
N LYS A 63 -11.89 -1.18 -13.28
CA LYS A 63 -10.90 -1.82 -14.15
C LYS A 63 -9.76 -2.42 -13.33
N MET A 64 -9.28 -1.72 -12.31
CA MET A 64 -8.21 -2.17 -11.43
C MET A 64 -8.70 -3.27 -10.46
N LEU A 65 -9.89 -3.12 -9.88
CA LEU A 65 -10.54 -4.16 -9.08
C LEU A 65 -10.62 -5.49 -9.84
N LYS A 66 -11.16 -5.45 -11.07
CA LYS A 66 -11.25 -6.61 -11.96
C LYS A 66 -9.88 -7.18 -12.33
N LYS A 67 -8.91 -6.32 -12.66
CA LYS A 67 -7.55 -6.74 -13.03
C LYS A 67 -6.86 -7.50 -11.90
N HIS A 68 -7.05 -7.07 -10.66
CA HIS A 68 -6.40 -7.63 -9.48
C HIS A 68 -7.23 -8.73 -8.78
N ASN A 69 -8.46 -9.00 -9.27
CA ASN A 69 -9.42 -9.91 -8.65
C ASN A 69 -9.70 -9.54 -7.17
N VAL A 70 -10.00 -8.27 -6.95
CA VAL A 70 -10.24 -7.64 -5.64
C VAL A 70 -11.68 -7.14 -5.62
N ASP A 71 -12.38 -7.38 -4.51
CA ASP A 71 -13.70 -6.84 -4.27
C ASP A 71 -13.57 -5.40 -3.75
N LYS A 72 -14.51 -4.52 -4.09
CA LYS A 72 -14.53 -3.14 -3.60
C LYS A 72 -14.62 -3.08 -2.06
N ASP A 73 -15.21 -4.10 -1.44
CA ASP A 73 -15.41 -4.19 0.00
C ASP A 73 -14.24 -4.92 0.70
N ASP A 74 -13.21 -5.38 -0.05
CA ASP A 74 -11.95 -5.81 0.57
C ASP A 74 -11.26 -4.61 1.24
N TRP A 75 -10.51 -4.86 2.31
CA TRP A 75 -9.74 -3.82 2.99
C TRP A 75 -8.33 -3.71 2.40
N VAL A 76 -7.71 -2.54 2.49
CA VAL A 76 -6.37 -2.30 1.94
C VAL A 76 -5.54 -1.57 2.98
N LEU A 77 -4.37 -2.12 3.32
CA LEU A 77 -3.32 -1.42 4.05
C LEU A 77 -2.17 -1.06 3.10
N GLY A 78 -1.53 0.09 3.30
CA GLY A 78 -0.41 0.46 2.46
C GLY A 78 0.40 1.65 2.95
N PHE A 79 1.37 2.02 2.13
CA PHE A 79 2.30 3.12 2.36
C PHE A 79 2.55 3.86 1.04
N ASP A 80 2.85 5.15 1.15
CA ASP A 80 3.30 5.96 0.01
C ASP A 80 4.83 6.12 -0.03
N THR A 81 5.33 6.63 -1.14
CA THR A 81 6.74 7.00 -1.31
C THR A 81 6.91 8.50 -1.59
N ALA A 82 6.19 9.34 -0.85
CA ALA A 82 6.27 10.80 -0.95
C ALA A 82 6.79 11.44 0.35
N HIS A 83 7.73 10.77 1.03
CA HIS A 83 8.37 11.28 2.24
C HIS A 83 9.53 12.23 1.94
N TYR A 84 9.92 13.01 2.96
CA TYR A 84 11.12 13.82 2.90
C TYR A 84 12.35 12.91 2.74
N SER A 85 13.10 13.08 1.64
CA SER A 85 14.25 12.28 1.16
C SER A 85 13.92 11.11 0.21
N ASP A 86 12.64 10.88 -0.07
CA ASP A 86 12.27 9.96 -1.14
C ASP A 86 12.75 10.51 -2.47
N ASN A 87 13.14 9.61 -3.37
CA ASN A 87 13.59 9.96 -4.70
C ASN A 87 13.38 8.77 -5.62
N SER A 88 13.11 9.08 -6.88
CA SER A 88 12.71 8.10 -7.89
C SER A 88 13.84 7.16 -8.32
N GLY A 89 15.10 7.54 -8.07
CA GLY A 89 16.27 6.71 -8.35
C GLY A 89 16.49 5.58 -7.33
N LEU A 90 16.13 5.80 -6.06
CA LEU A 90 16.25 4.78 -5.00
C LEU A 90 14.92 4.09 -4.69
N HIS A 91 13.81 4.82 -4.74
CA HIS A 91 12.47 4.34 -4.40
C HIS A 91 11.68 4.03 -5.68
N ASP A 92 12.30 3.19 -6.51
CA ASP A 92 11.75 2.75 -7.78
C ASP A 92 10.67 1.67 -7.59
N LYS A 93 10.15 1.14 -8.70
CA LYS A 93 9.10 0.12 -8.66
C LYS A 93 9.55 -1.19 -7.98
N ALA A 94 10.82 -1.56 -8.10
CA ALA A 94 11.35 -2.77 -7.49
C ALA A 94 11.44 -2.60 -5.98
N TYR A 95 11.97 -1.46 -5.52
CA TYR A 95 11.98 -1.11 -4.10
C TYR A 95 10.58 -1.15 -3.49
N VAL A 96 9.60 -0.50 -4.13
CA VAL A 96 8.20 -0.48 -3.62
C VAL A 96 7.61 -1.89 -3.59
N ARG A 97 7.94 -2.75 -4.57
CA ARG A 97 7.52 -4.16 -4.56
C ARG A 97 8.09 -4.90 -3.35
N ASP A 98 9.38 -4.71 -3.06
CA ASP A 98 10.04 -5.39 -1.95
C ASP A 98 9.45 -4.93 -0.60
N GLN A 99 9.15 -3.64 -0.45
CA GLN A 99 8.47 -3.11 0.74
C GLN A 99 7.03 -3.61 0.87
N ALA A 100 6.28 -3.72 -0.25
CA ALA A 100 4.94 -4.28 -0.23
C ALA A 100 4.94 -5.80 0.04
N GLN A 101 5.99 -6.52 -0.36
CA GLN A 101 6.20 -7.91 0.02
C GLN A 101 6.50 -8.03 1.52
N LYS A 102 7.38 -7.17 2.06
CA LYS A 102 7.65 -7.09 3.50
C LYS A 102 6.37 -6.81 4.29
N LEU A 103 5.49 -5.94 3.79
CA LEU A 103 4.17 -5.70 4.38
C LEU A 103 3.32 -6.98 4.37
N HIS A 104 3.20 -7.60 3.20
CA HIS A 104 2.43 -8.83 3.04
C HIS A 104 2.88 -9.89 4.04
N ASP A 105 4.18 -10.14 4.16
CA ASP A 105 4.73 -11.21 4.99
C ASP A 105 4.51 -10.97 6.50
N GLN A 106 4.41 -9.70 6.93
CA GLN A 106 4.06 -9.34 8.31
C GLN A 106 2.56 -9.44 8.61
N LEU A 107 1.73 -9.50 7.57
CA LEU A 107 0.28 -9.63 7.72
C LEU A 107 -0.20 -11.08 7.71
N VAL A 108 0.64 -12.06 7.32
CA VAL A 108 0.29 -13.50 7.22
C VAL A 108 0.10 -14.15 8.59
#